data_AF-A0A8E6EV40-F1
#
_entry.id   AF-A0A8E6EV40-F1
#
_cell.length_a   1.000
_cell.length_b   1.000
_cell.length_c   1.000
_cell.angle_alpha   90.00
_cell.angle_beta   90.00
_cell.angle_gamma   90.00
#
_symmetry.space_group_name_H-M   'P 1'
#
loop_
_entity.id
_entity.type
_entity.pdbx_description
1 polymer ?
#
loop_
_entity_poly.entity_id
_entity_poly.type
_entity_poly.pdbx_seq_one_letter_code
_entity_poly.pdbx_strand_id
1 'polypeptide(L)'
;MKFLTQVLPQVRRAVWSSSWFAPLVCCAFFGLEIFGRFTKSDVHDVVGLCFLMLLSILILERHRMNPIQWVSAGSRAIERIFSITNSVKFEIGIDFRGSPPIPRGTPKILYVLPVCLALSTLLGFGAWTLFPNGWRQPLIQVCYLAYLVSLLVLWGSVVLCVFVGGFFLPIMLLDRLLPDSRGAGSRLNRVHVLFVCYVSTMILAGFFVPFWVIPSLCGVALLAVAVGTLIPTSSGVQFVWRKNPQAKVWSITSRKMILLAAATIVLGLTALITLSSGNVVLGFSEKDCCMPVTSVMGVVLGWLVPGTLLSGTLMLWTMWKQNPSRPCRPSIFVRNAPGSQVREIRKIFKNRGWKLHFEPAAMNPSDISIRLVPEAESEASEFQPRWPLAVCMEDLRQGTVFDRLLRRDEIHKRRMFLRGLEKLFRKAGQRHHPGGSGYWLAPHQWLLQGMLRDDMDESDANEGNFLTRPVGPPYGQLLDRAVRHYLYVLMNSLQIDLIFVEDGVGYRKLNKVMRRLFEVYDKSNGQRRAEESQFDGMPKIKVMIHEFLLDQPFESLTYPEPRFENLGRARILHIFRNRGDEGVQSEPPFDFEFEPEPMLLV
;
A
#
# COMPACT_ATOMS: atom_id res chain seq x y z
N MET A 1 20.55 -37.76 33.96
CA MET A 1 19.74 -38.05 32.74
C MET A 1 18.83 -39.28 32.84
N LYS A 2 19.26 -40.44 33.38
CA LYS A 2 18.41 -41.65 33.50
C LYS A 2 17.11 -41.47 34.31
N PHE A 3 17.14 -40.60 35.34
CA PHE A 3 15.95 -40.31 36.15
C PHE A 3 14.89 -39.53 35.35
N LEU A 4 15.31 -38.52 34.56
CA LEU A 4 14.41 -37.77 33.69
C LEU A 4 13.79 -38.66 32.60
N THR A 5 14.56 -39.59 32.02
CA THR A 5 14.05 -40.48 30.96
C THR A 5 13.12 -41.59 31.45
N GLN A 6 13.22 -42.02 32.71
CA GLN A 6 12.28 -43.00 33.29
C GLN A 6 11.05 -42.34 33.93
N VAL A 7 11.21 -41.16 34.55
CA VAL A 7 10.13 -40.47 35.26
C VAL A 7 9.21 -39.73 34.28
N LEU A 8 9.73 -39.10 33.21
CA LEU A 8 8.88 -38.38 32.25
C LEU A 8 7.78 -39.28 31.65
N PRO A 9 8.06 -40.50 31.16
CA PRO A 9 7.04 -41.36 30.57
C PRO A 9 5.98 -41.82 31.57
N GLN A 10 6.36 -42.02 32.83
CA GLN A 10 5.44 -42.44 33.90
C GLN A 10 4.55 -41.27 34.35
N VAL A 11 5.14 -40.09 34.57
CA VAL A 11 4.39 -38.86 34.86
C VAL A 11 3.48 -38.50 33.69
N ARG A 12 3.95 -38.61 32.45
CA ARG A 12 3.15 -38.41 31.23
C ARG A 12 1.98 -39.37 31.19
N ARG A 13 2.18 -40.67 31.47
CA ARG A 13 1.08 -41.65 31.53
C ARG A 13 0.08 -41.36 32.65
N ALA A 14 0.54 -41.01 33.85
CA ALA A 14 -0.34 -40.73 35.00
C ALA A 14 -1.17 -39.45 34.81
N VAL A 15 -0.53 -38.37 34.31
CA VAL A 15 -1.19 -37.09 34.06
C VAL A 15 -2.11 -37.16 32.83
N TRP A 16 -1.81 -38.00 31.84
CA TRP A 16 -2.61 -38.09 30.61
C TRP A 16 -3.67 -39.20 30.59
N SER A 17 -3.71 -40.13 31.54
CA SER A 17 -4.76 -41.17 31.55
C SER A 17 -5.90 -40.88 32.53
N SER A 18 -5.77 -39.87 33.40
CA SER A 18 -6.62 -39.76 34.59
C SER A 18 -7.53 -38.54 34.63
N SER A 19 -8.60 -38.68 35.43
CA SER A 19 -9.50 -37.62 35.89
C SER A 19 -8.81 -36.50 36.69
N TRP A 20 -7.52 -36.66 37.04
CA TRP A 20 -6.75 -35.70 37.84
C TRP A 20 -6.22 -34.49 37.05
N PHE A 21 -6.26 -34.51 35.72
CA PHE A 21 -5.78 -33.37 34.93
C PHE A 21 -6.59 -32.09 35.19
N ALA A 22 -7.92 -32.17 35.19
CA ALA A 22 -8.79 -31.02 35.43
C ALA A 22 -8.59 -30.40 36.82
N PRO A 23 -8.60 -31.16 37.95
CA PRO A 23 -8.33 -30.57 39.26
C PRO A 23 -6.91 -30.01 39.36
N LEU A 24 -5.90 -30.61 38.72
CA LEU A 24 -4.55 -30.04 38.69
C LEU A 24 -4.50 -28.68 37.98
N VAL A 25 -5.18 -28.56 36.84
CA VAL A 25 -5.31 -27.27 36.12
C VAL A 25 -6.08 -26.24 36.96
N CYS A 26 -7.16 -26.64 37.63
CA CYS A 26 -7.89 -25.76 38.55
C CYS A 26 -7.00 -25.30 39.71
N CYS A 27 -6.27 -26.23 40.35
CA CYS A 27 -5.30 -25.90 41.40
C CYS A 27 -4.21 -24.95 40.89
N ALA A 28 -3.74 -25.11 39.65
CA ALA A 28 -2.78 -24.21 39.04
C ALA A 28 -3.37 -22.80 38.83
N PHE A 29 -4.62 -22.69 38.36
CA PHE A 29 -5.30 -21.40 38.23
C PHE A 29 -5.57 -20.72 39.58
N PHE A 30 -6.02 -21.47 40.60
CA PHE A 30 -6.18 -20.94 41.95
C PHE A 30 -4.84 -20.53 42.58
N GLY A 31 -3.80 -21.35 42.40
CA GLY A 31 -2.45 -21.02 42.84
C GLY A 31 -1.93 -19.74 42.19
N LEU A 32 -2.20 -19.56 40.89
CA LEU A 32 -1.84 -18.35 40.16
C LEU A 32 -2.62 -17.12 40.67
N GLU A 33 -3.92 -17.26 40.92
CA GLU A 33 -4.77 -16.20 41.50
C GLU A 33 -4.29 -15.78 42.90
N ILE A 34 -3.97 -16.75 43.76
CA ILE A 34 -3.43 -16.48 45.10
C ILE A 34 -2.06 -15.81 44.99
N PHE A 35 -1.16 -16.36 44.16
CA PHE A 35 0.17 -15.81 43.94
C PHE A 35 0.13 -14.33 43.52
N GLY A 36 -0.73 -14.00 42.55
CA GLY A 36 -0.87 -12.64 42.05
C GLY A 36 -1.38 -11.63 43.07
N ARG A 37 -2.21 -12.06 44.02
CA ARG A 37 -2.70 -11.19 45.11
C ARG A 37 -1.62 -10.81 46.12
N PHE A 38 -0.54 -11.60 46.22
CA PHE A 38 0.59 -11.32 47.11
C PHE A 38 1.73 -10.56 46.44
N THR A 39 1.76 -10.51 45.10
CA THR A 39 2.82 -9.81 44.38
C THR A 39 2.55 -8.31 44.33
N LYS A 40 3.61 -7.51 44.53
CA LYS A 40 3.52 -6.03 44.54
C LYS A 40 3.86 -5.38 43.20
N SER A 41 4.54 -6.10 42.31
CA SER A 41 5.13 -5.58 41.07
C SER A 41 4.80 -6.45 39.86
N ASP A 42 4.66 -5.82 38.69
CA ASP A 42 4.43 -6.48 37.40
C ASP A 42 5.62 -7.30 36.87
N VAL A 43 6.79 -7.19 37.51
CA VAL A 43 7.92 -8.10 37.26
C VAL A 43 7.53 -9.54 37.56
N HIS A 44 6.75 -9.77 38.61
CA HIS A 44 6.24 -11.12 38.93
C HIS A 44 5.14 -11.56 37.97
N ASP A 45 4.44 -10.63 37.35
CA ASP A 45 3.39 -10.91 36.37
C ASP A 45 4.00 -11.47 35.07
N VAL A 46 5.28 -11.19 34.78
CA VAL A 46 6.04 -11.89 33.72
C VAL A 46 6.11 -13.40 33.99
N VAL A 47 6.43 -13.79 35.23
CA VAL A 47 6.48 -15.20 35.63
C VAL A 47 5.08 -15.82 35.57
N GLY A 48 4.07 -15.08 36.03
CA GLY A 48 2.67 -15.49 35.94
C GLY A 48 2.21 -15.71 34.49
N LEU A 49 2.60 -14.83 33.57
CA LEU A 49 2.32 -14.95 32.14
C LEU A 49 3.05 -16.13 31.50
N CYS A 50 4.34 -16.32 31.79
CA CYS A 50 5.09 -17.48 31.32
C CYS A 50 4.45 -18.79 31.79
N PHE A 51 4.04 -18.84 33.06
CA PHE A 51 3.33 -19.98 33.62
C PHE A 51 1.95 -20.18 32.95
N LEU A 52 1.18 -19.12 32.73
CA LEU A 52 -0.11 -19.15 32.06
C LEU A 52 0.02 -19.63 30.60
N MET A 53 1.05 -19.19 29.87
CA MET A 53 1.33 -19.65 28.51
C MET A 53 1.72 -21.13 28.48
N LEU A 54 2.60 -21.58 29.38
CA LEU A 54 2.97 -22.99 29.51
C LEU A 54 1.75 -23.86 29.84
N LEU A 55 0.92 -23.42 30.80
CA LEU A 55 -0.31 -24.09 31.17
C LEU A 55 -1.28 -24.17 29.97
N SER A 56 -1.41 -23.08 29.21
CA SER A 56 -2.23 -23.04 27.99
C SER A 56 -1.74 -24.01 26.92
N ILE A 57 -0.42 -24.09 26.68
CA ILE A 57 0.18 -25.05 25.74
C ILE A 57 -0.10 -26.48 26.22
N LEU A 58 0.09 -26.78 27.50
CA LEU A 58 -0.18 -28.10 28.07
C LEU A 58 -1.67 -28.48 27.93
N ILE A 59 -2.59 -27.54 28.17
CA ILE A 59 -4.03 -27.73 27.96
C ILE A 59 -4.34 -28.01 26.49
N LEU A 60 -3.75 -27.26 25.55
CA LEU A 60 -3.95 -27.44 24.12
C LEU A 60 -3.40 -28.78 23.63
N GLU A 61 -2.18 -29.17 24.04
CA GLU A 61 -1.60 -30.48 23.72
C GLU A 61 -2.47 -31.61 24.29
N ARG A 62 -2.93 -31.46 25.54
CA ARG A 62 -3.84 -32.42 26.14
C ARG A 62 -5.14 -32.53 25.37
N HIS A 63 -5.76 -31.41 25.03
CA HIS A 63 -7.01 -31.34 24.29
C HIS A 63 -6.90 -31.99 22.90
N ARG A 64 -5.75 -31.85 22.21
CA ARG A 64 -5.49 -32.51 20.93
C ARG A 64 -5.48 -34.03 21.03
N MET A 65 -5.03 -34.59 22.16
CA MET A 65 -5.00 -36.05 22.35
C MET A 65 -6.30 -36.60 22.93
N ASN A 66 -6.91 -35.86 23.85
CA ASN A 66 -8.18 -36.23 24.49
C ASN A 66 -9.01 -34.95 24.68
N PRO A 67 -10.07 -34.73 23.88
CA PRO A 67 -10.82 -33.49 23.87
C PRO A 67 -11.49 -33.22 25.23
N ILE A 68 -11.07 -32.13 25.86
CA ILE A 68 -11.61 -31.66 27.13
C ILE A 68 -12.88 -30.84 26.88
N GLN A 69 -14.01 -31.19 27.51
CA GLN A 69 -15.31 -30.56 27.27
C GLN A 69 -15.34 -29.06 27.53
N TRP A 70 -14.79 -28.58 28.64
CA TRP A 70 -14.77 -27.14 28.94
C TRP A 70 -13.87 -26.34 27.99
N VAL A 71 -12.77 -26.94 27.50
CA VAL A 71 -11.92 -26.34 26.46
C VAL A 71 -12.69 -26.23 25.15
N SER A 72 -13.46 -27.27 24.77
CA SER A 72 -14.31 -27.21 23.57
C SER A 72 -15.47 -26.21 23.69
N ALA A 73 -15.97 -25.97 24.91
CA ALA A 73 -16.95 -24.91 25.16
C ALA A 73 -16.28 -23.53 25.01
N GLY A 74 -15.06 -23.37 25.53
CA GLY A 74 -14.24 -22.19 25.35
C GLY A 74 -13.89 -21.91 23.88
N SER A 75 -13.47 -22.93 23.12
CA SER A 75 -13.17 -22.79 21.69
C SER A 75 -14.41 -22.38 20.91
N ARG A 76 -15.59 -22.96 21.20
CA ARG A 76 -16.87 -22.52 20.61
C ARG A 76 -17.24 -21.09 20.98
N ALA A 77 -16.95 -20.64 22.20
CA ALA A 77 -17.16 -19.24 22.60
C ALA A 77 -16.21 -18.31 21.83
N ILE A 78 -14.94 -18.70 21.68
CA ILE A 78 -13.94 -17.98 20.88
C ILE A 78 -14.34 -17.97 19.40
N GLU A 79 -14.80 -19.07 18.84
CA GLU A 79 -15.33 -19.17 17.48
C GLU A 79 -16.57 -18.29 17.31
N ARG A 80 -17.46 -18.20 18.31
CA ARG A 80 -18.58 -17.25 18.27
C ARG A 80 -18.08 -15.81 18.23
N ILE A 81 -17.09 -15.45 19.04
CA ILE A 81 -16.47 -14.11 18.99
C ILE A 81 -15.83 -13.87 17.62
N PHE A 82 -15.06 -14.82 17.09
CA PHE A 82 -14.48 -14.73 15.75
C PHE A 82 -15.53 -14.72 14.65
N SER A 83 -16.67 -15.39 14.83
CA SER A 83 -17.79 -15.37 13.88
C SER A 83 -18.46 -14.00 13.85
N ILE A 84 -18.56 -13.31 15.01
CA ILE A 84 -19.00 -11.92 15.08
C ILE A 84 -17.98 -11.03 14.37
N THR A 85 -16.68 -11.22 14.61
CA THR A 85 -15.63 -10.51 13.87
C THR A 85 -15.67 -10.81 12.36
N ASN A 86 -16.00 -12.05 11.97
CA ASN A 86 -16.19 -12.44 10.59
C ASN A 86 -17.43 -11.79 9.98
N SER A 87 -18.49 -11.56 10.77
CA SER A 87 -19.66 -10.79 10.33
C SER A 87 -19.38 -9.30 10.13
N VAL A 88 -18.24 -8.83 10.67
CA VAL A 88 -17.70 -7.48 10.46
C VAL A 88 -16.69 -7.46 9.31
N LYS A 89 -16.24 -8.61 8.80
CA LYS A 89 -15.45 -8.64 7.57
C LYS A 89 -16.27 -8.03 6.46
N PHE A 90 -15.60 -7.23 5.66
CA PHE A 90 -16.14 -6.67 4.44
C PHE A 90 -15.11 -6.89 3.36
N GLU A 91 -15.59 -7.26 2.18
CA GLU A 91 -14.74 -7.36 1.00
C GLU A 91 -14.41 -5.96 0.54
N ILE A 92 -13.14 -5.71 0.22
CA ILE A 92 -12.66 -4.42 -0.31
C ILE A 92 -12.18 -4.68 -1.73
N GLY A 93 -12.90 -4.12 -2.70
CA GLY A 93 -12.48 -4.07 -4.09
C GLY A 93 -11.93 -2.69 -4.45
N ILE A 94 -11.14 -2.61 -5.52
CA ILE A 94 -10.76 -1.33 -6.13
C ILE A 94 -11.69 -1.03 -7.30
N ASP A 95 -12.22 0.19 -7.37
CA ASP A 95 -12.97 0.71 -8.51
C ASP A 95 -12.14 1.76 -9.24
N PHE A 96 -11.75 1.39 -10.46
CA PHE A 96 -11.00 2.24 -11.38
C PHE A 96 -11.89 3.07 -12.31
N ARG A 97 -13.14 2.65 -12.54
CA ARG A 97 -14.09 3.28 -13.49
C ARG A 97 -14.80 4.49 -12.92
N GLY A 98 -15.33 4.37 -11.70
CA GLY A 98 -16.18 5.39 -11.06
C GLY A 98 -17.50 5.72 -11.76
N SER A 99 -17.82 5.10 -12.91
CA SER A 99 -19.00 5.32 -13.74
C SER A 99 -19.64 3.99 -14.19
N PRO A 100 -20.96 3.76 -14.01
CA PRO A 100 -21.90 4.57 -13.23
C PRO A 100 -21.46 4.75 -11.76
N PRO A 101 -21.86 5.85 -11.10
CA PRO A 101 -21.45 6.13 -9.74
C PRO A 101 -22.06 5.12 -8.76
N ILE A 102 -21.21 4.47 -7.97
CA ILE A 102 -21.64 3.62 -6.85
C ILE A 102 -22.05 4.53 -5.68
N PRO A 103 -23.14 4.19 -4.94
CA PRO A 103 -23.54 4.96 -3.77
C PRO A 103 -22.41 4.99 -2.73
N ARG A 104 -22.15 6.19 -2.19
CA ARG A 104 -21.08 6.40 -1.22
C ARG A 104 -21.50 5.93 0.17
N GLY A 105 -20.66 5.13 0.81
CA GLY A 105 -20.91 4.61 2.14
C GLY A 105 -19.59 4.24 2.81
N THR A 106 -19.50 4.43 4.12
CA THR A 106 -18.32 4.06 4.90
C THR A 106 -18.66 2.91 5.83
N PRO A 107 -17.82 1.86 5.90
CA PRO A 107 -18.03 0.75 6.83
C PRO A 107 -18.13 1.28 8.27
N LYS A 108 -19.17 0.89 9.01
CA LYS A 108 -19.41 1.35 10.39
C LYS A 108 -18.21 1.07 11.29
N ILE A 109 -17.50 -0.03 11.07
CA ILE A 109 -16.31 -0.41 11.83
C ILE A 109 -15.19 0.64 11.74
N LEU A 110 -15.06 1.36 10.61
CA LEU A 110 -14.07 2.43 10.46
C LEU A 110 -14.39 3.67 11.32
N TYR A 111 -15.60 3.79 11.88
CA TYR A 111 -15.95 4.82 12.86
C TYR A 111 -15.96 4.30 14.28
N VAL A 112 -16.54 3.11 14.49
CA VAL A 112 -16.62 2.49 15.81
C VAL A 112 -15.23 2.25 16.38
N LEU A 113 -14.28 1.75 15.57
CA LEU A 113 -12.95 1.43 16.05
C LEU A 113 -12.17 2.67 16.54
N PRO A 114 -12.04 3.79 15.78
CA PRO A 114 -11.49 5.04 16.30
C PRO A 114 -12.17 5.55 17.57
N VAL A 115 -13.50 5.49 17.65
CA VAL A 115 -14.24 5.94 18.84
C VAL A 115 -13.90 5.08 20.06
N CYS A 116 -13.89 3.76 19.91
CA CYS A 116 -13.47 2.84 20.97
C CYS A 116 -12.02 3.07 21.41
N LEU A 117 -11.11 3.34 20.47
CA LEU A 117 -9.71 3.65 20.79
C LEU A 117 -9.57 5.00 21.49
N ALA A 118 -10.34 6.02 21.09
CA ALA A 118 -10.38 7.31 21.78
C ALA A 118 -10.91 7.17 23.21
N LEU A 119 -12.00 6.42 23.40
CA LEU A 119 -12.52 6.09 24.74
C LEU A 119 -11.50 5.31 25.57
N SER A 120 -10.79 4.36 24.97
CA SER A 120 -9.72 3.61 25.64
C SER A 120 -8.58 4.52 26.10
N THR A 121 -8.16 5.48 25.26
CA THR A 121 -7.17 6.50 25.63
C THR A 121 -7.64 7.34 26.83
N LEU A 122 -8.90 7.79 26.82
CA LEU A 122 -9.48 8.56 27.91
C LEU A 122 -9.58 7.75 29.21
N LEU A 123 -9.99 6.47 29.11
CA LEU A 123 -10.04 5.55 30.25
C LEU A 123 -8.64 5.26 30.80
N GLY A 124 -7.64 5.07 29.93
CA GLY A 124 -6.25 4.89 30.34
C GLY A 124 -5.72 6.12 31.07
N PHE A 125 -5.95 7.30 30.52
CA PHE A 125 -5.61 8.57 31.18
C PHE A 125 -6.30 8.69 32.55
N GLY A 126 -7.62 8.46 32.60
CA GLY A 126 -8.40 8.46 33.84
C GLY A 126 -7.87 7.46 34.87
N ALA A 127 -7.56 6.23 34.45
CA ALA A 127 -7.02 5.18 35.32
C ALA A 127 -5.69 5.60 35.95
N TRP A 128 -4.78 6.21 35.21
CA TRP A 128 -3.52 6.70 35.76
C TRP A 128 -3.71 7.92 36.67
N THR A 129 -4.66 8.81 36.39
CA THR A 129 -4.96 9.93 37.30
C THR A 129 -5.57 9.47 38.63
N LEU A 130 -6.43 8.45 38.61
CA LEU A 130 -7.07 7.90 39.81
C LEU A 130 -6.14 6.96 40.59
N PHE A 131 -5.26 6.24 39.88
CA PHE A 131 -4.31 5.29 40.46
C PHE A 131 -2.88 5.60 39.99
N PRO A 132 -2.21 6.62 40.57
CA PRO A 132 -0.86 7.04 40.16
C PRO A 132 0.19 5.94 40.23
N ASN A 133 0.05 5.02 41.20
CA ASN A 133 0.95 3.87 41.38
C ASN A 133 0.69 2.73 40.37
N GLY A 134 -0.34 2.86 39.53
CA GLY A 134 -0.76 1.91 38.53
C GLY A 134 -2.14 1.30 38.79
N TRP A 135 -2.86 1.04 37.70
CA TRP A 135 -4.19 0.41 37.70
C TRP A 135 -4.16 -1.09 38.02
N ARG A 136 -2.97 -1.66 38.25
CA ARG A 136 -2.76 -3.04 38.70
C ARG A 136 -3.50 -3.36 40.00
N GLN A 137 -3.31 -2.56 41.05
CA GLN A 137 -3.83 -2.85 42.39
C GLN A 137 -5.35 -3.08 42.42
N PRO A 138 -6.20 -2.20 41.86
CA PRO A 138 -7.65 -2.44 41.86
C PRO A 138 -8.05 -3.67 41.04
N LEU A 139 -7.38 -3.96 39.92
CA LEU A 139 -7.75 -5.11 39.08
C LEU A 139 -7.38 -6.46 39.70
N ILE A 140 -6.22 -6.55 40.36
CA ILE A 140 -5.78 -7.78 41.02
C ILE A 140 -6.69 -8.16 42.19
N GLN A 141 -7.24 -7.17 42.90
CA GLN A 141 -8.20 -7.42 43.98
C GLN A 141 -9.49 -8.07 43.47
N VAL A 142 -9.92 -7.70 42.26
CA VAL A 142 -11.11 -8.27 41.61
C VAL A 142 -10.79 -9.67 41.07
N CYS A 143 -9.85 -9.78 40.13
CA CYS A 143 -9.47 -11.06 39.52
C CYS A 143 -8.08 -10.95 38.87
N TYR A 144 -7.08 -11.61 39.47
CA TYR A 144 -5.72 -11.62 38.94
C TYR A 144 -5.61 -12.32 37.58
N LEU A 145 -6.35 -13.40 37.35
CA LEU A 145 -6.35 -14.09 36.06
C LEU A 145 -6.86 -13.20 34.91
N ALA A 146 -7.96 -12.47 35.13
CA ALA A 146 -8.50 -11.53 34.13
C ALA A 146 -7.54 -10.36 33.87
N TYR A 147 -6.86 -9.89 34.92
CA TYR A 147 -5.78 -8.91 34.82
C TYR A 147 -4.62 -9.45 33.96
N LEU A 148 -4.13 -10.67 34.22
CA LEU A 148 -3.05 -11.28 33.44
C LEU A 148 -3.42 -11.45 31.96
N VAL A 149 -4.64 -11.88 31.64
CA VAL A 149 -5.09 -11.97 30.24
C VAL A 149 -5.12 -10.60 29.57
N SER A 150 -5.60 -9.57 30.27
CA SER A 150 -5.61 -8.19 29.76
C SER A 150 -4.18 -7.66 29.55
N LEU A 151 -3.27 -7.98 30.47
CA LEU A 151 -1.86 -7.63 30.39
C LEU A 151 -1.17 -8.33 29.21
N LEU A 152 -1.48 -9.61 28.96
CA LEU A 152 -0.98 -10.36 27.80
C LEU A 152 -1.40 -9.70 26.48
N VAL A 153 -2.68 -9.28 26.37
CA VAL A 153 -3.19 -8.58 25.18
C VAL A 153 -2.50 -7.22 25.01
N LEU A 154 -2.35 -6.46 26.10
CA LEU A 154 -1.66 -5.17 26.08
C LEU A 154 -0.20 -5.33 25.66
N TRP A 155 0.56 -6.19 26.32
CA TRP A 155 1.97 -6.44 26.04
C TRP A 155 2.17 -7.01 24.64
N GLY A 156 1.35 -7.98 24.22
CA GLY A 156 1.38 -8.52 22.86
C GLY A 156 1.14 -7.44 21.80
N SER A 157 0.18 -6.54 22.05
CA SER A 157 -0.11 -5.41 21.15
C SER A 157 1.04 -4.40 21.12
N VAL A 158 1.63 -4.06 22.27
CA VAL A 158 2.79 -3.17 22.36
C VAL A 158 3.99 -3.76 21.61
N VAL A 159 4.32 -5.03 21.85
CA VAL A 159 5.40 -5.74 21.16
C VAL A 159 5.17 -5.75 19.65
N LEU A 160 3.96 -6.11 19.20
CA LEU A 160 3.61 -6.09 17.79
C LEU A 160 3.79 -4.69 17.18
N CYS A 161 3.34 -3.63 17.85
CA CYS A 161 3.51 -2.26 17.39
C CYS A 161 4.97 -1.81 17.39
N VAL A 162 5.78 -2.21 18.37
CA VAL A 162 7.23 -1.96 18.39
C VAL A 162 7.90 -2.63 17.20
N PHE A 163 7.63 -3.90 16.94
CA PHE A 163 8.24 -4.63 15.82
C PHE A 163 7.76 -4.12 14.46
N VAL A 164 6.44 -4.04 14.24
CA VAL A 164 5.88 -3.64 12.94
C VAL A 164 6.07 -2.15 12.71
N GLY A 165 5.66 -1.32 13.67
CA GLY A 165 5.68 0.13 13.55
C GLY A 165 7.06 0.75 13.76
N GLY A 166 7.80 0.28 14.76
CA GLY A 166 9.09 0.85 15.15
C GLY A 166 10.27 0.33 14.33
N PHE A 167 10.24 -0.92 13.88
CA PHE A 167 11.37 -1.52 13.15
C PHE A 167 11.06 -1.79 11.69
N PHE A 168 10.00 -2.57 11.40
CA PHE A 168 9.70 -3.01 10.04
C PHE A 168 9.37 -1.86 9.08
N LEU A 169 8.46 -0.95 9.48
CA LEU A 169 8.05 0.18 8.62
C LEU A 169 9.21 1.13 8.26
N PRO A 170 10.05 1.60 9.20
CA PRO A 170 11.21 2.42 8.87
C PRO A 170 12.22 1.70 7.98
N ILE A 171 12.52 0.43 8.24
CA ILE A 171 13.43 -0.37 7.41
C ILE A 171 12.87 -0.49 5.99
N MET A 172 11.59 -0.83 5.84
CA MET A 172 10.92 -0.92 4.54
C MET A 172 10.96 0.43 3.79
N LEU A 173 10.75 1.54 4.50
CA LEU A 173 10.81 2.87 3.89
C LEU A 173 12.24 3.23 3.45
N LEU A 174 13.24 3.00 4.30
CA LEU A 174 14.65 3.23 3.97
C LEU A 174 15.07 2.40 2.76
N ASP A 175 14.62 1.14 2.70
CA ASP A 175 14.89 0.25 1.57
C ASP A 175 14.29 0.79 0.26
N ARG A 176 13.09 1.40 0.32
CA ARG A 176 12.45 2.04 -0.85
C ARG A 176 13.10 3.36 -1.27
N LEU A 177 13.61 4.13 -0.31
CA LEU A 177 14.20 5.46 -0.57
C LEU A 177 15.63 5.38 -1.09
N LEU A 178 16.38 4.32 -0.75
CA LEU A 178 17.76 4.15 -1.16
C LEU A 178 17.83 3.48 -2.56
N PRO A 179 18.31 4.18 -3.60
CA PRO A 179 18.44 3.61 -4.93
C PRO A 179 19.49 2.49 -4.98
N ASP A 180 19.24 1.47 -5.82
CA ASP A 180 20.03 0.24 -6.00
C ASP A 180 21.42 0.43 -6.68
N SER A 181 22.06 1.58 -6.50
CA SER A 181 23.17 2.02 -7.36
C SER A 181 24.52 1.31 -7.17
N ARG A 182 24.72 0.46 -6.14
CA ARG A 182 26.04 -0.13 -5.83
C ARG A 182 26.02 -1.61 -5.37
N GLY A 183 25.13 -2.44 -5.90
CA GLY A 183 25.09 -3.88 -5.62
C GLY A 183 24.50 -4.24 -4.24
N ALA A 184 23.98 -5.47 -4.12
CA ALA A 184 23.17 -5.91 -2.98
C ALA A 184 23.87 -5.80 -1.61
N GLY A 185 25.17 -6.12 -1.54
CA GLY A 185 25.92 -6.09 -0.28
C GLY A 185 26.09 -4.69 0.34
N SER A 186 26.32 -3.65 -0.49
CA SER A 186 26.52 -2.29 0.04
C SER A 186 25.23 -1.61 0.47
N ARG A 187 24.08 -2.07 -0.04
CA ARG A 187 22.74 -1.58 0.34
C ARG A 187 22.38 -2.02 1.75
N LEU A 188 22.57 -3.31 2.05
CA LEU A 188 22.24 -3.88 3.35
C LEU A 188 22.99 -3.14 4.47
N ASN A 189 24.30 -2.92 4.31
CA ASN A 189 25.11 -2.20 5.30
C ASN A 189 24.60 -0.77 5.55
N ARG A 190 24.16 -0.05 4.51
CA ARG A 190 23.63 1.32 4.69
C ARG A 190 22.30 1.36 5.43
N VAL A 191 21.39 0.42 5.13
CA VAL A 191 20.11 0.32 5.84
C VAL A 191 20.36 0.03 7.32
N HIS A 192 21.27 -0.88 7.65
CA HIS A 192 21.62 -1.18 9.03
C HIS A 192 22.24 0.02 9.75
N VAL A 193 23.18 0.74 9.12
CA VAL A 193 23.79 1.93 9.72
C VAL A 193 22.73 3.02 9.98
N LEU A 194 21.88 3.33 9.01
CA LEU A 194 20.82 4.33 9.18
C LEU A 194 19.81 3.92 10.25
N PHE A 195 19.49 2.63 10.33
CA PHE A 195 18.61 2.09 11.34
C PHE A 195 19.23 2.18 12.75
N VAL A 196 20.51 1.83 12.91
CA VAL A 196 21.24 2.03 14.16
C VAL A 196 21.26 3.51 14.54
N CYS A 197 21.55 4.42 13.60
CA CYS A 197 21.48 5.87 13.84
C CYS A 197 20.09 6.32 14.30
N TYR A 198 19.03 5.80 13.68
CA TYR A 198 17.64 6.07 14.08
C TYR A 198 17.38 5.62 15.52
N VAL A 199 17.69 4.37 15.87
CA VAL A 199 17.50 3.84 17.23
C VAL A 199 18.34 4.62 18.25
N SER A 200 19.61 4.90 17.95
CA SER A 200 20.49 5.70 18.81
C SER A 200 19.96 7.12 19.03
N THR A 201 19.38 7.74 17.99
CA THR A 201 18.79 9.08 18.11
C THR A 201 17.52 9.06 18.97
N MET A 202 16.69 8.03 18.84
CA MET A 202 15.50 7.87 19.70
C MET A 202 15.90 7.62 21.17
N ILE A 203 16.93 6.82 21.42
CA ILE A 203 17.49 6.61 22.76
C ILE A 203 18.01 7.93 23.33
N LEU A 204 18.80 8.68 22.55
CA LEU A 204 19.33 9.97 22.97
C LEU A 204 18.20 10.98 23.26
N ALA A 205 17.17 11.04 22.40
CA ALA A 205 16.00 11.88 22.62
C ALA A 205 15.28 11.54 23.93
N GLY A 206 15.25 10.25 24.29
CA GLY A 206 14.70 9.78 25.56
C GLY A 206 15.33 10.37 26.81
N PHE A 207 16.58 10.83 26.74
CA PHE A 207 17.26 11.48 27.86
C PHE A 207 17.00 12.98 27.96
N PHE A 208 16.70 13.66 26.85
CA PHE A 208 16.63 15.12 26.81
C PHE A 208 15.21 15.67 26.64
N VAL A 209 14.29 14.88 26.09
CA VAL A 209 12.95 15.34 25.72
C VAL A 209 11.92 14.75 26.70
N PRO A 210 11.09 15.58 27.36
CA PRO A 210 10.03 15.10 28.23
C PRO A 210 9.06 14.17 27.50
N PHE A 211 8.64 13.08 28.15
CA PHE A 211 7.83 12.04 27.52
C PHE A 211 6.44 12.52 27.07
N TRP A 212 5.87 13.55 27.70
CA TRP A 212 4.58 14.14 27.31
C TRP A 212 4.55 14.73 25.89
N VAL A 213 5.73 14.97 25.29
CA VAL A 213 5.85 15.43 23.90
C VAL A 213 5.33 14.38 22.91
N ILE A 214 5.46 13.09 23.21
CA ILE A 214 5.02 11.99 22.33
C ILE A 214 3.49 11.98 22.14
N PRO A 215 2.64 11.93 23.19
CA PRO A 215 1.19 12.01 23.01
C PRO A 215 0.75 13.34 22.41
N SER A 216 1.48 14.44 22.66
CA SER A 216 1.23 15.73 22.00
C SER A 216 1.45 15.64 20.48
N LEU A 217 2.52 14.98 20.04
CA LEU A 217 2.79 14.70 18.62
C LEU A 217 1.67 13.85 17.99
N CYS A 218 1.19 12.83 18.70
CA CYS A 218 0.01 12.06 18.26
C CYS A 218 -1.23 12.94 18.13
N GLY A 219 -1.47 13.86 19.07
CA GLY A 219 -2.57 14.83 19.02
C GLY A 219 -2.48 15.74 17.78
N VAL A 220 -1.28 16.26 17.48
CA VAL A 220 -1.03 17.05 16.26
C VAL A 220 -1.26 16.21 15.00
N ALA A 221 -0.82 14.95 14.98
CA ALA A 221 -1.07 14.04 13.86
C ALA A 221 -2.57 13.77 13.65
N LEU A 222 -3.34 13.56 14.73
CA LEU A 222 -4.80 13.40 14.65
C LEU A 222 -5.49 14.66 14.16
N LEU A 223 -5.06 15.84 14.62
CA LEU A 223 -5.56 17.12 14.13
C LEU A 223 -5.29 17.28 12.63
N ALA A 224 -4.08 16.95 12.17
CA ALA A 224 -3.73 16.98 10.75
C ALA A 224 -4.58 16.01 9.92
N VAL A 225 -4.86 14.81 10.43
CA VAL A 225 -5.76 13.84 9.80
C VAL A 225 -7.20 14.38 9.75
N ALA A 226 -7.70 14.97 10.85
CA ALA A 226 -9.02 15.57 10.92
C ALA A 226 -9.18 16.71 9.89
N VAL A 227 -8.24 17.68 9.86
CA VAL A 227 -8.18 18.74 8.83
C VAL A 227 -8.12 18.13 7.43
N GLY A 228 -7.34 17.05 7.27
CA GLY A 228 -7.24 16.29 6.04
C GLY A 228 -8.58 15.74 5.53
N THR A 229 -9.53 15.43 6.41
CA THR A 229 -10.87 14.93 6.02
C THR A 229 -11.82 16.04 5.59
N LEU A 230 -11.58 17.29 6.02
CA LEU A 230 -12.38 18.46 5.66
C LEU A 230 -12.05 19.00 4.25
N ILE A 231 -10.84 18.76 3.76
CA ILE A 231 -10.42 19.26 2.45
C ILE A 231 -11.11 18.43 1.35
N PRO A 232 -11.89 19.07 0.45
CA PRO A 232 -12.58 18.37 -0.63
C PRO A 232 -11.60 17.62 -1.53
N THR A 233 -12.06 16.49 -2.08
CA THR A 233 -11.24 15.63 -2.93
C THR A 233 -11.81 15.57 -4.32
N SER A 234 -10.95 15.78 -5.32
CA SER A 234 -11.28 15.44 -6.70
C SER A 234 -11.33 13.92 -6.87
N SER A 235 -12.12 13.49 -7.86
CA SER A 235 -12.33 12.09 -8.24
C SER A 235 -11.01 11.36 -8.43
N GLY A 236 -10.67 10.49 -7.49
CA GLY A 236 -9.59 9.53 -7.61
C GLY A 236 -10.12 8.11 -7.47
N VAL A 237 -9.21 7.13 -7.49
CA VAL A 237 -9.50 5.71 -7.24
C VAL A 237 -10.40 5.58 -6.01
N GLN A 238 -11.50 4.85 -6.19
CA GLN A 238 -12.46 4.56 -5.13
C GLN A 238 -12.21 3.12 -4.67
N PHE A 239 -12.39 2.88 -3.38
CA PHE A 239 -12.51 1.54 -2.85
C PHE A 239 -13.99 1.20 -2.78
N VAL A 240 -14.33 0.05 -3.31
CA VAL A 240 -15.65 -0.54 -3.20
C VAL A 240 -15.63 -1.48 -2.01
N TRP A 241 -16.70 -1.51 -1.25
CA TRP A 241 -16.85 -2.50 -0.22
C TRP A 241 -18.26 -3.04 -0.14
N ARG A 242 -18.37 -4.30 0.28
CA ARG A 242 -19.63 -4.96 0.60
C ARG A 242 -19.46 -5.80 1.86
N LYS A 243 -20.50 -5.86 2.67
CA LYS A 243 -20.48 -6.63 3.94
C LYS A 243 -20.42 -8.14 3.65
N ASN A 244 -21.34 -8.61 2.80
CA ASN A 244 -21.43 -9.99 2.34
C ASN A 244 -21.60 -9.96 0.80
N PRO A 245 -21.38 -11.08 0.09
CA PRO A 245 -21.54 -11.15 -1.38
C PRO A 245 -22.91 -10.67 -1.88
N GLN A 246 -23.99 -10.95 -1.14
CA GLN A 246 -25.36 -10.55 -1.48
C GLN A 246 -25.73 -9.12 -1.03
N ALA A 247 -24.86 -8.43 -0.28
CA ALA A 247 -25.16 -7.11 0.26
C ALA A 247 -24.96 -6.01 -0.80
N LYS A 248 -25.69 -4.90 -0.65
CA LYS A 248 -25.51 -3.71 -1.49
C LYS A 248 -24.06 -3.23 -1.46
N VAL A 249 -23.55 -2.92 -2.65
CA VAL A 249 -22.20 -2.42 -2.88
C VAL A 249 -22.12 -0.92 -2.57
N TRP A 250 -21.08 -0.51 -1.83
CA TRP A 250 -20.83 0.88 -1.46
C TRP A 250 -19.42 1.31 -1.88
N SER A 251 -19.22 2.62 -2.12
CA SER A 251 -17.89 3.16 -2.40
C SER A 251 -17.41 4.13 -1.33
N ILE A 252 -16.10 4.12 -1.08
CA ILE A 252 -15.37 5.06 -0.23
C ILE A 252 -14.18 5.60 -1.01
N THR A 253 -13.93 6.91 -0.93
CA THR A 253 -12.76 7.50 -1.60
C THR A 253 -11.48 7.01 -0.94
N SER A 254 -10.45 6.71 -1.74
CA SER A 254 -9.15 6.25 -1.25
C SER A 254 -8.54 7.15 -0.18
N ARG A 255 -8.63 8.47 -0.35
CA ARG A 255 -8.17 9.42 0.67
C ARG A 255 -8.93 9.28 1.99
N LYS A 256 -10.27 9.18 1.98
CA LYS A 256 -11.05 9.02 3.22
C LYS A 256 -10.68 7.72 3.93
N MET A 257 -10.51 6.63 3.18
CA MET A 257 -10.07 5.35 3.74
C MET A 257 -8.67 5.45 4.38
N ILE A 258 -7.70 6.05 3.67
CA ILE A 258 -6.34 6.26 4.18
C ILE A 258 -6.35 7.14 5.44
N LEU A 259 -7.13 8.22 5.46
CA LEU A 259 -7.22 9.11 6.62
C LEU A 259 -7.87 8.43 7.82
N LEU A 260 -8.94 7.65 7.62
CA LEU A 260 -9.57 6.87 8.70
C LEU A 260 -8.62 5.78 9.23
N ALA A 261 -7.90 5.09 8.35
CA ALA A 261 -6.87 4.12 8.75
C ALA A 261 -5.74 4.80 9.53
N ALA A 262 -5.25 5.96 9.07
CA ALA A 262 -4.24 6.74 9.77
C ALA A 262 -4.73 7.20 11.15
N ALA A 263 -5.96 7.74 11.26
CA ALA A 263 -6.57 8.10 12.55
C ALA A 263 -6.63 6.90 13.49
N THR A 264 -7.06 5.74 12.99
CA THR A 264 -7.14 4.48 13.76
C THR A 264 -5.77 4.08 14.29
N ILE A 265 -4.73 4.10 13.45
CA ILE A 265 -3.36 3.75 13.84
C ILE A 265 -2.84 4.72 14.90
N VAL A 266 -3.00 6.03 14.70
CA VAL A 266 -2.51 7.04 15.65
C VAL A 266 -3.25 6.93 16.98
N LEU A 267 -4.57 6.75 16.97
CA LEU A 267 -5.36 6.51 18.20
C LEU A 267 -4.96 5.20 18.89
N GLY A 268 -4.70 4.14 18.13
CA GLY A 268 -4.23 2.87 18.67
C GLY A 268 -2.88 3.00 19.38
N LEU A 269 -1.92 3.66 18.73
CA LEU A 269 -0.61 3.96 19.34
C LEU A 269 -0.77 4.82 20.61
N THR A 270 -1.63 5.84 20.56
CA THR A 270 -1.88 6.71 21.71
C THR A 270 -2.53 5.95 22.87
N ALA A 271 -3.54 5.11 22.59
CA ALA A 271 -4.19 4.27 23.58
C ALA A 271 -3.19 3.31 24.24
N LEU A 272 -2.35 2.63 23.45
CA LEU A 272 -1.32 1.73 23.98
C LEU A 272 -0.31 2.46 24.86
N ILE A 273 0.19 3.63 24.44
CA ILE A 273 1.12 4.45 25.24
C ILE A 273 0.46 4.89 26.54
N THR A 274 -0.75 5.47 26.49
CA THR A 274 -1.44 5.93 27.69
C THR A 274 -1.77 4.79 28.66
N LEU A 275 -2.16 3.61 28.18
CA LEU A 275 -2.43 2.45 29.04
C LEU A 275 -1.16 1.91 29.70
N SER A 276 -0.04 1.91 28.98
CA SER A 276 1.20 1.28 29.45
C SER A 276 2.14 2.20 30.23
N SER A 277 2.30 3.46 29.81
CA SER A 277 3.25 4.42 30.41
C SER A 277 2.59 5.75 30.82
N GLY A 278 1.30 5.73 31.15
CA GLY A 278 0.56 6.94 31.55
C GLY A 278 1.11 7.62 32.80
N ASN A 279 1.75 6.89 33.73
CA ASN A 279 2.50 7.47 34.84
C ASN A 279 3.61 8.42 34.38
N VAL A 280 4.38 8.01 33.37
CA VAL A 280 5.48 8.81 32.81
C VAL A 280 4.94 10.00 32.03
N VAL A 281 3.83 9.82 31.29
CA VAL A 281 3.14 10.91 30.57
C VAL A 281 2.66 12.00 31.53
N LEU A 282 2.12 11.60 32.69
CA LEU A 282 1.59 12.51 33.71
C LEU A 282 2.66 13.08 34.65
N GLY A 283 3.92 12.61 34.55
CA GLY A 283 5.02 13.09 35.38
C GLY A 283 4.99 12.58 36.83
N PHE A 284 4.35 11.43 37.09
CA PHE A 284 4.38 10.82 38.42
C PHE A 284 5.76 10.18 38.71
N SER A 285 6.15 10.14 39.99
CA SER A 285 7.45 9.63 40.44
C SER A 285 7.61 8.13 40.13
N GLU A 286 8.73 7.75 39.52
CA GLU A 286 9.04 6.35 39.18
C GLU A 286 9.23 5.44 40.40
N LYS A 287 9.60 6.02 41.56
CA LYS A 287 10.00 5.25 42.75
C LYS A 287 8.89 4.37 43.33
N ASP A 288 7.63 4.71 43.07
CA ASP A 288 6.46 4.04 43.64
C ASP A 288 5.63 3.28 42.58
N CYS A 289 6.16 3.13 41.36
CA CYS A 289 5.44 2.46 40.27
C CYS A 289 5.33 0.95 40.51
N CYS A 290 4.10 0.44 40.64
CA CYS A 290 3.83 -1.00 40.75
C CYS A 290 3.91 -1.73 39.40
N MET A 291 4.12 -1.00 38.29
CA MET A 291 4.12 -1.54 36.92
C MET A 291 5.36 -1.13 36.10
N PRO A 292 6.60 -1.38 36.60
CA PRO A 292 7.82 -0.97 35.90
C PRO A 292 7.98 -1.61 34.51
N VAL A 293 7.66 -2.90 34.33
CA VAL A 293 7.84 -3.58 33.03
C VAL A 293 6.91 -2.98 31.98
N THR A 294 5.64 -2.80 32.35
CA THR A 294 4.62 -2.21 31.48
C THR A 294 4.98 -0.78 31.11
N SER A 295 5.44 0.02 32.08
CA SER A 295 5.91 1.38 31.86
C SER A 295 7.10 1.43 30.89
N VAL A 296 8.10 0.57 31.07
CA VAL A 296 9.27 0.50 30.17
C VAL A 296 8.85 0.14 28.75
N MET A 297 7.97 -0.85 28.57
CA MET A 297 7.46 -1.23 27.24
C MET A 297 6.71 -0.07 26.57
N GLY A 298 5.88 0.64 27.33
CA GLY A 298 5.17 1.84 26.86
C GLY A 298 6.09 2.99 26.48
N VAL A 299 7.17 3.19 27.25
CA VAL A 299 8.20 4.19 26.96
C VAL A 299 8.96 3.83 25.68
N VAL A 300 9.36 2.57 25.51
CA VAL A 300 10.00 2.08 24.27
C VAL A 300 9.09 2.29 23.06
N LEU A 301 7.82 1.92 23.15
CA LEU A 301 6.85 2.17 22.09
C LEU A 301 6.72 3.67 21.80
N GLY A 302 6.58 4.48 22.84
CA GLY A 302 6.44 5.93 22.74
C GLY A 302 7.58 6.58 21.96
N TRP A 303 8.83 6.21 22.25
CA TRP A 303 10.00 6.74 21.55
C TRP A 303 10.11 6.26 20.10
N LEU A 304 9.48 5.15 19.73
CA LEU A 304 9.44 4.68 18.34
C LEU A 304 8.34 5.35 17.51
N VAL A 305 7.27 5.85 18.15
CA VAL A 305 6.14 6.49 17.45
C VAL A 305 6.54 7.63 16.52
N PRO A 306 7.41 8.59 16.87
CA PRO A 306 7.84 9.63 15.94
C PRO A 306 8.41 9.07 14.63
N GLY A 307 9.18 7.99 14.71
CA GLY A 307 9.72 7.30 13.52
C GLY A 307 8.63 6.59 12.71
N THR A 308 7.66 5.96 13.36
CA THR A 308 6.49 5.36 12.70
C THR A 308 5.64 6.41 11.99
N LEU A 309 5.34 7.53 12.64
CA LEU A 309 4.57 8.65 12.07
C LEU A 309 5.33 9.30 10.91
N LEU A 310 6.63 9.56 11.07
CA LEU A 310 7.47 10.07 10.00
C LEU A 310 7.52 9.10 8.81
N SER A 311 7.63 7.79 9.09
CA SER A 311 7.65 6.79 8.03
C SER A 311 6.34 6.71 7.27
N GLY A 312 5.21 6.72 8.00
CA GLY A 312 3.87 6.75 7.40
C GLY A 312 3.63 8.01 6.57
N THR A 313 4.00 9.18 7.10
CA THR A 313 3.85 10.46 6.38
C THR A 313 4.75 10.55 5.15
N LEU A 314 5.99 10.08 5.22
CA LEU A 314 6.88 9.99 4.06
C LEU A 314 6.37 8.99 3.02
N MET A 315 5.82 7.84 3.44
CA MET A 315 5.19 6.89 2.53
C MET A 315 3.98 7.51 1.82
N LEU A 316 3.09 8.19 2.55
CA LEU A 316 1.95 8.90 1.94
C LEU A 316 2.41 10.04 1.01
N TRP A 317 3.44 10.79 1.42
CA TRP A 317 4.00 11.88 0.62
C TRP A 317 4.65 11.35 -0.67
N THR A 318 5.41 10.25 -0.60
CA THR A 318 6.01 9.62 -1.78
C THR A 318 4.94 9.07 -2.71
N MET A 319 3.90 8.39 -2.19
CA MET A 319 2.75 7.96 -2.99
C MET A 319 2.05 9.15 -3.67
N TRP A 320 1.81 10.23 -2.93
CA TRP A 320 1.20 11.45 -3.45
C TRP A 320 2.06 12.16 -4.49
N LYS A 321 3.38 12.19 -4.30
CA LYS A 321 4.34 12.79 -5.24
C LYS A 321 4.44 11.97 -6.52
N GLN A 322 4.32 10.65 -6.42
CA GLN A 322 4.39 9.71 -7.53
C GLN A 322 3.04 9.45 -8.22
N ASN A 323 1.94 10.01 -7.70
CA ASN A 323 0.62 9.83 -8.27
C ASN A 323 0.56 10.38 -9.72
N PRO A 324 0.32 9.53 -10.73
CA PRO A 324 0.27 9.92 -12.13
C PRO A 324 -1.03 10.64 -12.51
N SER A 325 -2.10 10.57 -11.71
CA SER A 325 -3.34 11.31 -12.01
C SER A 325 -3.16 12.82 -11.85
N ARG A 326 -2.15 13.25 -11.10
CA ARG A 326 -1.88 14.66 -10.87
C ARG A 326 -1.27 15.30 -12.11
N PRO A 327 -1.87 16.40 -12.64
CA PRO A 327 -1.38 17.11 -13.81
C PRO A 327 0.13 17.32 -13.78
N CYS A 328 0.79 16.92 -14.86
CA CYS A 328 2.21 17.11 -15.05
C CYS A 328 2.43 17.99 -16.27
N ARG A 329 3.04 19.17 -16.03
CA ARG A 329 3.39 20.10 -17.10
C ARG A 329 4.46 19.47 -18.00
N PRO A 330 4.38 19.63 -19.33
CA PRO A 330 5.44 19.22 -20.22
C PRO A 330 6.72 20.00 -19.91
N SER A 331 7.87 19.37 -20.16
CA SER A 331 9.17 19.92 -19.78
C SER A 331 10.13 20.03 -20.96
N ILE A 332 10.89 21.11 -20.99
CA ILE A 332 11.79 21.46 -22.08
C ILE A 332 13.16 21.82 -21.55
N PHE A 333 14.19 21.39 -22.26
CA PHE A 333 15.59 21.67 -22.01
C PHE A 333 16.12 22.60 -23.10
N VAL A 334 16.53 23.80 -22.70
CA VAL A 334 17.02 24.83 -23.62
C VAL A 334 18.54 24.87 -23.61
N ARG A 335 19.15 24.63 -24.78
CA ARG A 335 20.59 24.69 -25.02
C ARG A 335 20.99 26.04 -25.59
N ASN A 336 22.20 26.49 -25.26
CA ASN A 336 22.80 27.74 -25.76
C ASN A 336 21.95 29.00 -25.52
N ALA A 337 21.19 29.07 -24.42
CA ALA A 337 20.43 30.27 -24.10
C ALA A 337 21.35 31.38 -23.59
N PRO A 338 21.45 32.55 -24.26
CA PRO A 338 22.24 33.65 -23.75
C PRO A 338 21.61 34.18 -22.46
N GLY A 339 22.45 34.52 -21.46
CA GLY A 339 22.00 34.89 -20.11
C GLY A 339 20.98 36.04 -20.08
N SER A 340 21.06 36.97 -21.04
CA SER A 340 20.12 38.07 -21.21
C SER A 340 18.70 37.63 -21.58
N GLN A 341 18.55 36.54 -22.35
CA GLN A 341 17.24 36.08 -22.86
C GLN A 341 16.57 35.04 -21.94
N VAL A 342 17.30 34.44 -20.98
CA VAL A 342 16.78 33.39 -20.09
C VAL A 342 15.48 33.80 -19.37
N ARG A 343 15.39 35.06 -18.94
CA ARG A 343 14.18 35.59 -18.28
C ARG A 343 12.98 35.66 -19.21
N GLU A 344 13.19 36.09 -20.46
CA GLU A 344 12.15 36.20 -21.48
C GLU A 344 11.65 34.81 -21.89
N ILE A 345 12.57 33.88 -22.19
CA ILE A 345 12.24 32.49 -22.52
C ILE A 345 11.43 31.84 -21.39
N ARG A 346 11.86 32.04 -20.13
CA ARG A 346 11.13 31.53 -18.96
C ARG A 346 9.72 32.11 -18.88
N LYS A 347 9.51 33.39 -19.20
CA LYS A 347 8.19 34.02 -19.21
C LYS A 347 7.31 33.42 -20.32
N ILE A 348 7.82 33.30 -21.53
CA ILE A 348 7.12 32.72 -22.69
C ILE A 348 6.60 31.31 -22.36
N PHE A 349 7.48 30.40 -21.94
CA PHE A 349 7.11 29.02 -21.67
C PHE A 349 6.27 28.87 -20.38
N LYS A 350 6.51 29.66 -19.33
CA LYS A 350 5.68 29.64 -18.11
C LYS A 350 4.24 30.05 -18.42
N ASN A 351 4.04 31.06 -19.28
CA ASN A 351 2.71 31.49 -19.71
C ASN A 351 1.98 30.41 -20.52
N ARG A 352 2.72 29.54 -21.21
CA ARG A 352 2.19 28.37 -21.94
C ARG A 352 2.12 27.10 -21.08
N GLY A 353 2.41 27.17 -19.78
CA GLY A 353 2.31 26.04 -18.87
C GLY A 353 3.44 25.01 -18.97
N TRP A 354 4.60 25.36 -19.54
CA TRP A 354 5.76 24.47 -19.64
C TRP A 354 6.72 24.64 -18.45
N LYS A 355 7.48 23.58 -18.14
CA LYS A 355 8.60 23.61 -17.20
C LYS A 355 9.90 23.69 -17.98
N LEU A 356 10.76 24.67 -17.67
CA LEU A 356 12.04 24.84 -18.36
C LEU A 356 13.22 24.41 -17.50
N HIS A 357 14.21 23.84 -18.16
CA HIS A 357 15.55 23.62 -17.65
C HIS A 357 16.56 24.21 -18.65
N PHE A 358 17.67 24.74 -18.14
CA PHE A 358 18.71 25.38 -18.94
C PHE A 358 20.05 24.70 -18.66
N GLU A 359 20.94 24.71 -19.64
CA GLU A 359 22.35 24.40 -19.44
C GLU A 359 22.98 25.39 -18.43
N PRO A 360 23.86 24.96 -17.50
CA PRO A 360 24.57 23.68 -17.41
C PRO A 360 23.85 22.56 -16.63
N ALA A 361 22.58 22.72 -16.24
CA ALA A 361 21.87 21.66 -15.53
C ALA A 361 21.75 20.39 -16.38
N ALA A 362 21.75 19.22 -15.74
CA ALA A 362 21.55 17.95 -16.46
C ALA A 362 20.12 17.88 -17.03
N MET A 363 20.01 17.43 -18.28
CA MET A 363 18.75 17.20 -18.96
C MET A 363 17.99 16.04 -18.30
N ASN A 364 16.72 16.24 -17.94
CA ASN A 364 15.92 15.11 -17.44
C ASN A 364 15.56 14.16 -18.60
N PRO A 365 15.36 12.86 -18.34
CA PRO A 365 15.04 11.91 -19.39
C PRO A 365 13.78 12.26 -20.18
N SER A 366 12.78 12.85 -19.54
CA SER A 366 11.53 13.30 -20.18
C SER A 366 11.59 14.67 -20.86
N ASP A 367 12.68 15.43 -20.73
CA ASP A 367 12.76 16.76 -21.33
C ASP A 367 12.90 16.65 -22.85
N ILE A 368 12.22 17.53 -23.58
CA ILE A 368 12.48 17.76 -25.00
C ILE A 368 13.57 18.81 -25.12
N SER A 369 14.52 18.62 -26.02
CA SER A 369 15.60 19.58 -26.21
C SER A 369 15.31 20.55 -27.36
N ILE A 370 15.54 21.84 -27.11
CA ILE A 370 15.61 22.90 -28.11
C ILE A 370 16.99 23.57 -28.07
N ARG A 371 17.42 24.08 -29.20
CA ARG A 371 18.65 24.87 -29.32
C ARG A 371 18.26 26.26 -29.80
N LEU A 372 18.67 27.28 -29.06
CA LEU A 372 18.51 28.65 -29.50
C LEU A 372 19.59 28.98 -30.53
N VAL A 373 19.14 29.45 -31.69
CA VAL A 373 19.98 29.80 -32.84
C VAL A 373 19.56 31.17 -33.40
N PRO A 374 20.42 31.82 -34.19
CA PRO A 374 20.03 33.00 -34.97
C PRO A 374 18.88 32.68 -35.94
N GLU A 375 18.12 33.71 -36.35
CA GLU A 375 16.94 33.58 -37.22
C GLU A 375 17.24 32.85 -38.54
N ALA A 376 18.40 33.10 -39.15
CA ALA A 376 18.83 32.46 -40.39
C ALA A 376 19.05 30.94 -40.28
N GLU A 377 19.24 30.42 -39.07
CA GLU A 377 19.46 28.98 -38.80
C GLU A 377 18.22 28.31 -38.20
N SER A 378 17.09 29.02 -38.09
CA SER A 378 15.90 28.46 -37.47
C SER A 378 15.26 27.38 -38.35
N GLU A 379 15.02 26.22 -37.76
CA GLU A 379 14.30 25.09 -38.38
C GLU A 379 12.82 25.07 -37.95
N ALA A 380 12.30 26.16 -37.36
CA ALA A 380 10.94 26.22 -36.81
C ALA A 380 9.85 26.00 -37.88
N SER A 381 10.07 26.50 -39.11
CA SER A 381 9.15 26.40 -40.24
C SER A 381 9.42 25.19 -41.15
N GLU A 382 10.53 24.47 -40.97
CA GLU A 382 10.86 23.32 -41.81
C GLU A 382 9.87 22.15 -41.63
N PHE A 383 9.64 21.37 -42.68
CA PHE A 383 8.73 20.21 -42.64
C PHE A 383 9.30 19.03 -41.83
N GLN A 384 10.63 18.80 -41.90
CA GLN A 384 11.33 17.72 -41.21
C GLN A 384 12.55 18.25 -40.43
N PRO A 385 12.33 19.01 -39.35
CA PRO A 385 13.42 19.59 -38.58
C PRO A 385 14.26 18.53 -37.87
N ARG A 386 15.51 18.87 -37.56
CA ARG A 386 16.40 18.06 -36.74
C ARG A 386 16.06 18.25 -35.26
N TRP A 387 16.44 17.28 -34.43
CA TRP A 387 16.24 17.33 -32.97
C TRP A 387 17.59 17.23 -32.27
N PRO A 388 17.95 18.14 -31.33
CA PRO A 388 17.16 19.24 -30.74
C PRO A 388 16.68 20.26 -31.78
N LEU A 389 15.42 20.73 -31.64
CA LEU A 389 14.83 21.68 -32.59
C LEU A 389 15.56 23.02 -32.49
N ALA A 390 16.11 23.49 -33.61
CA ALA A 390 16.73 24.80 -33.73
C ALA A 390 15.62 25.85 -33.89
N VAL A 391 15.54 26.78 -32.94
CA VAL A 391 14.52 27.85 -32.91
C VAL A 391 15.17 29.19 -32.63
N CYS A 392 14.70 30.25 -33.28
CA CYS A 392 15.06 31.61 -32.89
C CYS A 392 14.10 32.16 -31.83
N MET A 393 14.42 33.32 -31.25
CA MET A 393 13.59 33.95 -30.22
C MET A 393 12.22 34.38 -30.74
N GLU A 394 12.11 34.78 -32.01
CA GLU A 394 10.85 35.22 -32.59
C GLU A 394 9.91 34.03 -32.84
N ASP A 395 10.43 32.88 -33.24
CA ASP A 395 9.64 31.65 -33.41
C ASP A 395 9.03 31.17 -32.10
N LEU A 396 9.72 31.37 -30.97
CA LEU A 396 9.19 31.04 -29.65
C LEU A 396 7.95 31.87 -29.27
N ARG A 397 7.66 32.95 -29.98
CA ARG A 397 6.43 33.75 -29.79
C ARG A 397 5.27 33.18 -30.61
N GLN A 398 5.55 32.41 -31.66
CA GLN A 398 4.56 31.81 -32.54
C GLN A 398 3.93 30.56 -31.90
N GLY A 399 2.64 30.33 -32.16
CA GLY A 399 1.90 29.16 -31.65
C GLY A 399 2.36 27.82 -32.25
N THR A 400 2.76 27.84 -33.53
CA THR A 400 3.14 26.66 -34.32
C THR A 400 4.30 25.86 -33.72
N VAL A 401 5.29 26.55 -33.13
CA VAL A 401 6.40 25.91 -32.43
C VAL A 401 5.90 25.12 -31.22
N PHE A 402 4.93 25.64 -30.47
CA PHE A 402 4.37 24.94 -29.30
C PHE A 402 3.59 23.69 -29.69
N ASP A 403 2.84 23.73 -30.79
CA ASP A 403 2.12 22.54 -31.28
C ASP A 403 3.11 21.44 -31.69
N ARG A 404 4.20 21.83 -32.36
CA ARG A 404 5.30 20.93 -32.72
C ARG A 404 6.00 20.36 -31.48
N LEU A 405 6.27 21.20 -30.48
CA LEU A 405 6.88 20.77 -29.21
C LEU A 405 5.95 19.83 -28.44
N LEU A 406 4.65 20.11 -28.40
CA LEU A 406 3.66 19.26 -27.74
C LEU A 406 3.58 17.89 -28.44
N ARG A 407 3.50 17.87 -29.77
CA ARG A 407 3.52 16.59 -30.51
C ARG A 407 4.82 15.82 -30.28
N ARG A 408 5.96 16.51 -30.22
CA ARG A 408 7.24 15.87 -29.90
C ARG A 408 7.26 15.30 -28.50
N ASP A 409 6.66 15.99 -27.53
CA ASP A 409 6.57 15.56 -26.13
C ASP A 409 5.88 14.20 -26.03
N GLU A 410 4.72 14.09 -26.68
CA GLU A 410 3.94 12.85 -26.74
C GLU A 410 4.76 11.71 -27.36
N ILE A 411 5.39 11.94 -28.51
CA ILE A 411 6.22 10.95 -29.19
C ILE A 411 7.39 10.50 -28.30
N HIS A 412 8.04 11.44 -27.62
CA HIS A 412 9.14 11.15 -26.71
C HIS A 412 8.69 10.32 -25.51
N LYS A 413 7.58 10.70 -24.86
CA LYS A 413 6.97 9.96 -23.76
C LYS A 413 6.55 8.54 -24.18
N ARG A 414 5.95 8.36 -25.36
CA ARG A 414 5.63 7.03 -25.93
C ARG A 414 6.88 6.17 -26.09
N ARG A 415 7.96 6.71 -26.64
CA ARG A 415 9.23 5.99 -26.82
C ARG A 415 9.86 5.60 -25.48
N MET A 416 9.86 6.52 -24.51
CA MET A 416 10.34 6.23 -23.16
C MET A 416 9.53 5.11 -22.50
N PHE A 417 8.22 5.17 -22.61
CA PHE A 417 7.33 4.14 -22.09
C PHE A 417 7.61 2.77 -22.69
N LEU A 418 7.69 2.66 -24.02
CA LEU A 418 7.99 1.41 -24.70
C LEU A 418 9.37 0.85 -24.30
N ARG A 419 10.40 1.69 -24.23
CA ARG A 419 11.73 1.29 -23.71
C ARG A 419 11.68 0.82 -22.25
N GLY A 420 10.83 1.44 -21.42
CA GLY A 420 10.60 1.02 -20.05
C GLY A 420 9.96 -0.36 -19.97
N LEU A 421 8.94 -0.62 -20.78
CA LEU A 421 8.32 -1.95 -20.91
C LEU A 421 9.32 -3.00 -21.41
N GLU A 422 10.16 -2.67 -22.38
CA GLU A 422 11.20 -3.57 -22.87
C GLU A 422 12.12 -4.04 -21.75
N LYS A 423 12.58 -3.11 -20.91
CA LYS A 423 13.42 -3.41 -19.75
C LYS A 423 12.70 -4.29 -18.73
N LEU A 424 11.40 -4.07 -18.49
CA LEU A 424 10.59 -4.91 -17.60
C LEU A 424 10.47 -6.33 -18.15
N PHE A 425 10.06 -6.49 -19.40
CA PHE A 425 9.86 -7.79 -20.03
C PHE A 425 11.17 -8.56 -20.18
N ARG A 426 12.30 -7.87 -20.41
CA ARG A 426 13.62 -8.51 -20.40
C ARG A 426 13.96 -9.10 -19.04
N LYS A 427 13.58 -8.44 -17.94
CA LYS A 427 13.74 -8.97 -16.58
C LYS A 427 12.72 -10.07 -16.26
N ALA A 428 11.49 -9.94 -16.76
CA ALA A 428 10.45 -10.95 -16.60
C ALA A 428 10.86 -12.28 -17.25
N GLY A 429 11.31 -12.23 -18.50
CA GLY A 429 11.71 -13.41 -19.27
C GLY A 429 12.98 -14.12 -18.77
N GLN A 430 13.68 -13.57 -17.77
CA GLN A 430 14.78 -14.26 -17.09
C GLN A 430 14.28 -15.23 -16.01
N ARG A 431 13.01 -15.13 -15.60
CA ARG A 431 12.41 -16.00 -14.59
C ARG A 431 11.65 -17.14 -15.29
N HIS A 432 11.86 -18.36 -14.81
CA HIS A 432 11.07 -19.51 -15.24
C HIS A 432 9.86 -19.63 -14.31
N HIS A 433 8.67 -19.72 -14.88
CA HIS A 433 7.41 -19.85 -14.15
C HIS A 433 6.58 -20.99 -14.75
N PRO A 434 5.70 -21.62 -13.96
CA PRO A 434 4.72 -22.54 -14.51
C PRO A 434 3.87 -21.83 -15.57
N GLY A 435 3.67 -22.49 -16.71
CA GLY A 435 2.87 -21.94 -17.82
C GLY A 435 1.40 -21.78 -17.43
N GLY A 436 0.68 -20.94 -18.18
CA GLY A 436 -0.76 -20.70 -17.97
C GLY A 436 -1.10 -19.44 -17.18
N SER A 437 -0.09 -18.66 -16.77
CA SER A 437 -0.26 -17.37 -16.10
C SER A 437 0.19 -16.20 -16.97
N GLY A 438 0.17 -14.98 -16.42
CA GLY A 438 0.54 -13.77 -17.14
C GLY A 438 1.08 -12.67 -16.24
N TYR A 439 1.14 -11.47 -16.79
CA TYR A 439 1.62 -10.27 -16.10
C TYR A 439 0.58 -9.15 -16.13
N TRP A 440 0.41 -8.50 -14.99
CA TRP A 440 -0.39 -7.31 -14.82
C TRP A 440 0.45 -6.06 -15.00
N LEU A 441 -0.05 -5.14 -15.83
CA LEU A 441 0.57 -3.87 -16.12
C LEU A 441 -0.41 -2.72 -15.90
N ALA A 442 -0.04 -1.76 -15.06
CA ALA A 442 -0.79 -0.53 -14.88
C ALA A 442 0.12 0.63 -14.44
N PRO A 443 1.09 1.03 -15.27
CA PRO A 443 2.04 2.10 -14.93
C PRO A 443 1.37 3.47 -14.70
N HIS A 444 0.13 3.62 -15.14
CA HIS A 444 -0.69 4.80 -14.99
C HIS A 444 -1.53 4.79 -13.71
N GLN A 445 -1.53 3.71 -12.93
CA GLN A 445 -2.19 3.60 -11.63
C GLN A 445 -1.16 3.76 -10.52
N TRP A 446 -1.43 4.60 -9.51
CA TRP A 446 -0.49 4.83 -8.41
C TRP A 446 -0.40 3.66 -7.43
N LEU A 447 -1.43 2.82 -7.38
CA LEU A 447 -1.51 1.67 -6.47
C LEU A 447 -0.56 0.55 -6.93
N LEU A 448 -0.39 0.39 -8.23
CA LEU A 448 0.44 -0.64 -8.85
C LEU A 448 1.85 -0.10 -9.04
N GLN A 449 2.75 -0.46 -8.11
CA GLN A 449 4.11 0.09 -8.10
C GLN A 449 5.01 -0.50 -9.18
N GLY A 450 4.68 -1.68 -9.73
CA GLY A 450 5.45 -2.38 -10.75
C GLY A 450 4.61 -3.41 -11.48
N MET A 451 5.24 -4.15 -12.39
CA MET A 451 4.60 -5.27 -13.09
C MET A 451 4.36 -6.40 -12.10
N LEU A 452 3.13 -6.91 -12.02
CA LEU A 452 2.79 -8.01 -11.11
C LEU A 452 2.61 -9.31 -11.88
N ARG A 453 2.83 -10.43 -11.21
CA ARG A 453 2.50 -11.75 -11.72
C ARG A 453 1.06 -12.09 -11.34
N ASP A 454 0.35 -12.80 -12.20
CA ASP A 454 -1.04 -13.23 -11.95
C ASP A 454 -1.09 -14.38 -10.93
N ASP A 455 -0.39 -15.48 -11.20
CA ASP A 455 -0.25 -16.58 -10.23
C ASP A 455 0.92 -16.34 -9.28
N MET A 456 0.63 -16.40 -7.99
CA MET A 456 1.62 -16.56 -6.93
C MET A 456 1.65 -18.04 -6.59
N ASP A 457 2.80 -18.69 -6.78
CA ASP A 457 2.98 -20.08 -6.34
C ASP A 457 2.61 -20.18 -4.85
N GLU A 458 1.91 -21.22 -4.42
CA GLU A 458 1.49 -21.40 -3.01
C GLU A 458 2.71 -21.37 -2.04
N SER A 459 3.90 -21.72 -2.54
CA SER A 459 5.16 -21.56 -1.82
C SER A 459 5.52 -20.10 -1.53
N ASP A 460 5.21 -19.19 -2.46
CA ASP A 460 5.43 -17.75 -2.31
C ASP A 460 4.28 -17.08 -1.54
N ALA A 461 3.09 -17.68 -1.50
CA ALA A 461 1.97 -17.20 -0.68
C ALA A 461 2.31 -17.17 0.82
N ASN A 462 3.20 -18.06 1.28
CA ASN A 462 3.70 -18.07 2.65
C ASN A 462 4.71 -16.94 2.96
N GLU A 463 5.27 -16.25 1.96
CA GLU A 463 6.20 -15.12 2.20
C GLU A 463 5.50 -13.82 2.64
N GLY A 464 4.18 -13.84 2.91
CA GLY A 464 3.48 -12.79 3.67
C GLY A 464 3.44 -11.41 3.02
N ASN A 465 4.03 -11.22 1.84
CA ASN A 465 3.91 -10.01 1.05
C ASN A 465 2.60 -10.06 0.27
N PHE A 466 1.50 -9.81 1.00
CA PHE A 466 0.12 -9.71 0.52
C PHE A 466 -0.09 -8.66 -0.60
N LEU A 467 0.96 -7.92 -0.97
CA LEU A 467 1.05 -7.04 -2.13
C LEU A 467 2.22 -7.51 -3.01
N THR A 468 2.03 -8.65 -3.68
CA THR A 468 2.72 -9.14 -4.89
C THR A 468 4.07 -8.47 -5.17
N ARG A 469 5.17 -9.17 -4.90
CA ARG A 469 6.52 -8.69 -5.19
C ARG A 469 6.62 -8.29 -6.68
N PRO A 470 6.83 -7.00 -7.01
CA PRO A 470 6.85 -6.58 -8.41
C PRO A 470 7.97 -7.28 -9.18
N VAL A 471 7.68 -7.69 -10.40
CA VAL A 471 8.63 -8.27 -11.34
C VAL A 471 9.48 -7.14 -11.91
N GLY A 472 10.72 -7.06 -11.42
CA GLY A 472 11.66 -6.02 -11.82
C GLY A 472 11.53 -4.73 -10.97
N PRO A 473 12.14 -3.62 -11.42
CA PRO A 473 12.12 -2.37 -10.69
C PRO A 473 10.73 -1.72 -10.75
N PRO A 474 10.36 -0.90 -9.76
CA PRO A 474 9.10 -0.19 -9.76
C PRO A 474 9.00 0.79 -10.93
N TYR A 475 7.79 1.04 -11.43
CA TYR A 475 7.53 1.95 -12.54
C TYR A 475 8.11 3.34 -12.30
N GLY A 476 8.12 3.83 -11.06
CA GLY A 476 8.68 5.14 -10.73
C GLY A 476 10.19 5.26 -10.96
N GLN A 477 10.94 4.15 -11.03
CA GLN A 477 12.37 4.14 -11.37
C GLN A 477 12.62 4.03 -12.88
N LEU A 478 11.67 3.45 -13.63
CA LEU A 478 11.79 3.25 -15.08
C LEU A 478 11.15 4.36 -15.90
N LEU A 479 10.05 4.92 -15.38
CA LEU A 479 9.17 5.85 -16.05
C LEU A 479 9.04 7.11 -15.19
N ASP A 480 9.55 8.21 -15.73
CA ASP A 480 9.35 9.53 -15.15
C ASP A 480 7.87 9.81 -14.95
N ARG A 481 7.54 10.60 -13.93
CA ARG A 481 6.15 10.93 -13.62
C ARG A 481 5.42 11.56 -14.81
N ALA A 482 6.10 12.35 -15.65
CA ALA A 482 5.51 12.94 -16.85
C ALA A 482 5.04 11.88 -17.86
N VAL A 483 5.79 10.79 -18.01
CA VAL A 483 5.42 9.65 -18.87
C VAL A 483 4.23 8.91 -18.27
N ARG A 484 4.23 8.65 -16.96
CA ARG A 484 3.11 7.98 -16.28
C ARG A 484 1.83 8.83 -16.29
N HIS A 485 1.94 10.14 -16.17
CA HIS A 485 0.82 11.06 -16.29
C HIS A 485 0.23 11.07 -17.71
N TYR A 486 1.09 11.08 -18.74
CA TYR A 486 0.62 10.94 -20.13
C TYR A 486 -0.13 9.61 -20.33
N LEU A 487 0.40 8.51 -19.78
CA LEU A 487 -0.31 7.23 -19.81
C LEU A 487 -1.62 7.27 -19.02
N TYR A 488 -1.69 7.99 -17.90
CA TYR A 488 -2.96 8.18 -17.17
C TYR A 488 -4.01 8.87 -18.04
N VAL A 489 -3.65 9.97 -18.72
CA VAL A 489 -4.58 10.65 -19.64
C VAL A 489 -5.00 9.72 -20.77
N LEU A 490 -4.05 9.07 -21.42
CA LEU A 490 -4.32 8.15 -22.53
C LEU A 490 -5.20 6.97 -22.12
N MET A 491 -4.84 6.27 -21.04
CA MET A 491 -5.55 5.08 -20.59
C MET A 491 -6.94 5.42 -20.07
N ASN A 492 -7.08 6.52 -19.33
CA ASN A 492 -8.38 7.00 -18.87
C ASN A 492 -9.30 7.39 -20.03
N SER A 493 -8.76 8.00 -21.09
CA SER A 493 -9.54 8.37 -22.29
C SER A 493 -10.02 7.14 -23.08
N LEU A 494 -9.16 6.12 -23.20
CA LEU A 494 -9.49 4.84 -23.83
C LEU A 494 -10.31 3.92 -22.92
N GLN A 495 -10.56 4.35 -21.67
CA GLN A 495 -11.19 3.60 -20.60
C GLN A 495 -10.49 2.27 -20.29
N ILE A 496 -9.17 2.19 -20.36
CA ILE A 496 -8.41 0.97 -20.03
C ILE A 496 -7.79 1.14 -18.64
N ASP A 497 -8.21 0.33 -17.68
CA ASP A 497 -7.73 0.44 -16.30
C ASP A 497 -6.50 -0.44 -16.03
N LEU A 498 -6.49 -1.64 -16.62
CA LEU A 498 -5.45 -2.65 -16.45
C LEU A 498 -5.10 -3.28 -17.80
N ILE A 499 -3.85 -3.74 -17.92
CA ILE A 499 -3.42 -4.54 -19.07
C ILE A 499 -2.92 -5.88 -18.53
N PHE A 500 -3.47 -6.96 -19.05
CA PHE A 500 -3.01 -8.33 -18.81
C PHE A 500 -2.21 -8.83 -20.01
N VAL A 501 -1.08 -9.48 -19.76
CA VAL A 501 -0.24 -10.06 -20.81
C VAL A 501 0.05 -11.52 -20.49
N GLU A 502 -0.50 -12.43 -21.29
CA GLU A 502 -0.28 -13.88 -21.14
C GLU A 502 1.19 -14.24 -21.38
N ASP A 503 1.65 -15.31 -20.71
CA ASP A 503 2.91 -15.96 -21.05
C ASP A 503 3.02 -16.33 -22.53
N GLY A 504 4.22 -16.11 -23.09
CA GLY A 504 4.46 -16.30 -24.53
C GLY A 504 4.11 -15.09 -25.40
N VAL A 505 3.49 -14.05 -24.84
CA VAL A 505 3.38 -12.73 -25.49
C VAL A 505 4.64 -11.90 -25.18
N GLY A 506 5.65 -12.03 -26.03
CA GLY A 506 6.89 -11.25 -25.90
C GLY A 506 6.69 -9.74 -26.14
N TYR A 507 7.63 -8.93 -25.65
CA TYR A 507 7.60 -7.46 -25.74
C TYR A 507 7.33 -6.93 -27.16
N ARG A 508 7.84 -7.57 -28.22
CA ARG A 508 7.60 -7.13 -29.61
C ARG A 508 6.11 -7.14 -29.97
N LYS A 509 5.35 -8.12 -29.48
CA LYS A 509 3.90 -8.24 -29.70
C LYS A 509 3.16 -7.17 -28.87
N LEU A 510 3.50 -7.04 -27.59
CA LEU A 510 2.96 -5.98 -26.73
C LEU A 510 3.19 -4.58 -27.32
N ASN A 511 4.39 -4.30 -27.85
CA ASN A 511 4.70 -3.02 -28.50
C ASN A 511 3.78 -2.73 -29.70
N LYS A 512 3.41 -3.74 -30.50
CA LYS A 512 2.42 -3.57 -31.58
C LYS A 512 1.05 -3.17 -31.04
N VAL A 513 0.58 -3.83 -29.97
CA VAL A 513 -0.68 -3.49 -29.30
C VAL A 513 -0.65 -2.06 -28.77
N MET A 514 0.42 -1.68 -28.06
CA MET A 514 0.58 -0.32 -27.54
C MET A 514 0.61 0.75 -28.63
N ARG A 515 1.24 0.46 -29.77
CA ARG A 515 1.24 1.38 -30.93
C ARG A 515 -0.16 1.56 -31.51
N ARG A 516 -0.95 0.48 -31.57
CA ARG A 516 -2.34 0.56 -32.02
C ARG A 516 -3.19 1.37 -31.04
N LEU A 517 -3.00 1.20 -29.73
CA LEU A 517 -3.64 2.07 -28.74
C LEU A 517 -3.30 3.55 -28.93
N PHE A 518 -2.04 3.87 -29.22
CA PHE A 518 -1.64 5.25 -29.51
C PHE A 518 -2.32 5.79 -30.78
N GLU A 519 -2.51 4.96 -31.79
CA GLU A 519 -3.22 5.33 -33.02
C GLU A 519 -4.71 5.58 -32.75
N VAL A 520 -5.36 4.71 -31.98
CA VAL A 520 -6.78 4.88 -31.59
C VAL A 520 -6.94 6.18 -30.80
N TYR A 521 -6.06 6.45 -29.85
CA TYR A 521 -6.05 7.69 -29.09
C TYR A 521 -5.87 8.92 -29.99
N ASP A 522 -4.90 8.89 -30.91
CA ASP A 522 -4.63 9.99 -31.84
C ASP A 522 -5.82 10.25 -32.78
N LYS A 523 -6.42 9.19 -33.34
CA LYS A 523 -7.54 9.29 -34.29
C LYS A 523 -8.81 9.82 -33.64
N SER A 524 -9.06 9.43 -32.40
CA SER A 524 -10.26 9.85 -31.66
C SER A 524 -10.06 11.10 -30.82
N ASN A 525 -8.85 11.66 -30.79
CA ASN A 525 -8.46 12.72 -29.86
C ASN A 525 -8.83 12.40 -28.40
N GLY A 526 -8.76 11.12 -28.02
CA GLY A 526 -9.16 10.62 -26.70
C GLY A 526 -10.66 10.67 -26.38
N GLN A 527 -11.53 10.91 -27.36
CA GLN A 527 -12.99 10.94 -27.14
C GLN A 527 -13.63 9.55 -27.25
N ARG A 528 -13.01 8.63 -28.00
CA ARG A 528 -13.52 7.27 -28.22
C ARG A 528 -12.83 6.27 -27.30
N ARG A 529 -13.63 5.41 -26.66
CA ARG A 529 -13.12 4.26 -25.90
C ARG A 529 -12.40 3.27 -26.82
N ALA A 530 -11.44 2.52 -26.29
CA ALA A 530 -10.84 1.41 -27.04
C ALA A 530 -11.85 0.26 -27.18
N GLU A 531 -11.86 -0.42 -28.33
CA GLU A 531 -12.75 -1.54 -28.64
C GLU A 531 -11.96 -2.70 -29.23
N GLU A 532 -12.42 -3.94 -29.04
CA GLU A 532 -11.70 -5.14 -29.48
C GLU A 532 -11.44 -5.14 -31.00
N SER A 533 -12.42 -4.70 -31.78
CA SER A 533 -12.35 -4.61 -33.25
C SER A 533 -11.16 -3.79 -33.77
N GLN A 534 -10.68 -2.84 -32.96
CA GLN A 534 -9.53 -2.01 -33.32
C GLN A 534 -8.22 -2.82 -33.33
N PHE A 535 -8.20 -4.01 -32.73
CA PHE A 535 -7.04 -4.90 -32.64
C PHE A 535 -7.12 -6.11 -33.57
N ASP A 536 -8.14 -6.19 -34.41
CA ASP A 536 -8.29 -7.27 -35.36
C ASP A 536 -7.16 -7.29 -36.40
N GLY A 537 -6.84 -8.50 -36.88
CA GLY A 537 -5.77 -8.73 -37.85
C GLY A 537 -4.35 -8.71 -37.26
N MET A 538 -4.19 -8.57 -35.94
CA MET A 538 -2.85 -8.66 -35.32
C MET A 538 -2.31 -10.11 -35.35
N PRO A 539 -1.14 -10.35 -35.97
CA PRO A 539 -0.64 -11.71 -36.13
C PRO A 539 -0.15 -12.32 -34.81
N LYS A 540 -0.55 -13.56 -34.53
CA LYS A 540 -0.09 -14.41 -33.40
C LYS A 540 -0.46 -13.89 -32.00
N ILE A 541 -1.40 -12.96 -31.90
CA ILE A 541 -1.97 -12.48 -30.65
C ILE A 541 -3.48 -12.30 -30.80
N LYS A 542 -4.22 -12.49 -29.70
CA LYS A 542 -5.62 -12.09 -29.58
C LYS A 542 -5.68 -11.03 -28.50
N VAL A 543 -6.34 -9.92 -28.80
CA VAL A 543 -6.61 -8.86 -27.83
C VAL A 543 -8.09 -8.94 -27.49
N MET A 544 -8.41 -8.89 -26.21
CA MET A 544 -9.76 -8.92 -25.67
C MET A 544 -9.88 -7.81 -24.63
N ILE A 545 -11.01 -7.11 -24.58
CA ILE A 545 -11.30 -6.07 -23.61
C ILE A 545 -12.44 -6.57 -22.74
N HIS A 546 -12.11 -6.96 -21.53
CA HIS A 546 -13.07 -7.45 -20.56
C HIS A 546 -13.51 -6.31 -19.63
N GLU A 547 -14.81 -6.12 -19.49
CA GLU A 547 -15.39 -5.21 -18.50
C GLU A 547 -15.75 -5.98 -17.23
N PHE A 548 -14.86 -5.94 -16.24
CA PHE A 548 -15.08 -6.56 -14.94
C PHE A 548 -16.10 -5.73 -14.13
N LEU A 549 -17.26 -6.31 -13.88
CA LEU A 549 -18.30 -5.78 -13.00
C LEU A 549 -18.41 -6.69 -11.76
N LEU A 550 -18.67 -6.10 -10.59
CA LEU A 550 -19.00 -6.91 -9.41
C LEU A 550 -20.20 -7.80 -9.76
N ASP A 551 -20.07 -9.10 -9.46
CA ASP A 551 -21.07 -10.15 -9.66
C ASP A 551 -21.20 -10.73 -11.08
N GLN A 552 -20.34 -10.33 -12.02
CA GLN A 552 -20.21 -11.00 -13.32
C GLN A 552 -18.84 -11.71 -13.40
N PRO A 553 -18.80 -13.04 -13.25
CA PRO A 553 -17.55 -13.79 -13.42
C PRO A 553 -17.05 -13.68 -14.86
N PHE A 554 -15.75 -13.88 -15.08
CA PHE A 554 -15.21 -13.91 -16.44
C PHE A 554 -15.67 -15.18 -17.17
N GLU A 555 -16.46 -15.01 -18.22
CA GLU A 555 -16.94 -16.13 -19.04
C GLU A 555 -16.12 -16.23 -20.33
N SER A 556 -15.09 -17.07 -20.34
CA SER A 556 -14.35 -17.44 -21.56
C SER A 556 -14.00 -18.92 -21.56
N LEU A 557 -14.44 -19.65 -22.59
CA LEU A 557 -14.16 -21.08 -22.73
C LEU A 557 -12.70 -21.35 -23.16
N THR A 558 -12.09 -20.43 -23.90
CA THR A 558 -10.79 -20.64 -24.57
C THR A 558 -9.61 -20.04 -23.81
N TYR A 559 -9.84 -18.96 -23.07
CA TYR A 559 -8.78 -18.19 -22.41
C TYR A 559 -8.89 -18.31 -20.89
N PRO A 560 -7.75 -18.51 -20.19
CA PRO A 560 -7.76 -18.68 -18.74
C PRO A 560 -8.29 -17.42 -18.03
N GLU A 561 -9.12 -17.63 -17.00
CA GLU A 561 -9.56 -16.54 -16.12
C GLU A 561 -8.37 -16.06 -15.27
N PRO A 562 -8.00 -14.78 -15.39
CA PRO A 562 -7.00 -14.19 -14.52
C PRO A 562 -7.51 -14.13 -13.07
N ARG A 563 -6.65 -14.47 -12.10
CA ARG A 563 -7.05 -14.53 -10.70
C ARG A 563 -6.96 -13.15 -10.05
N PHE A 564 -8.10 -12.48 -9.89
CA PHE A 564 -8.21 -11.27 -9.10
C PHE A 564 -9.26 -11.36 -8.01
N GLU A 565 -8.81 -11.60 -6.78
CA GLU A 565 -9.70 -11.65 -5.61
C GLU A 565 -10.16 -10.26 -5.12
N ASN A 566 -9.53 -9.17 -5.60
CA ASN A 566 -9.70 -7.82 -5.03
C ASN A 566 -10.07 -6.72 -6.05
N LEU A 567 -10.46 -7.05 -7.27
CA LEU A 567 -10.99 -6.05 -8.21
C LEU A 567 -12.49 -5.86 -7.96
N GLY A 568 -12.91 -4.60 -7.83
CA GLY A 568 -14.33 -4.26 -7.79
C GLY A 568 -14.84 -4.01 -9.19
N ARG A 569 -14.27 -3.01 -9.88
CA ARG A 569 -14.63 -2.66 -11.25
C ARG A 569 -13.42 -2.21 -12.03
N ALA A 570 -13.21 -2.83 -13.18
CA ALA A 570 -12.07 -2.53 -14.05
C ALA A 570 -12.41 -2.89 -15.49
N ARG A 571 -11.90 -2.12 -16.44
CA ARG A 571 -11.81 -2.54 -17.83
C ARG A 571 -10.40 -3.00 -18.14
N ILE A 572 -10.28 -4.26 -18.51
CA ILE A 572 -9.00 -4.93 -18.64
C ILE A 572 -8.73 -5.23 -20.11
N LEU A 573 -7.58 -4.77 -20.59
CA LEU A 573 -7.06 -5.15 -21.90
C LEU A 573 -6.24 -6.44 -21.76
N HIS A 574 -6.82 -7.57 -22.15
CA HIS A 574 -6.13 -8.84 -22.21
C HIS A 574 -5.39 -9.01 -23.52
N ILE A 575 -4.14 -9.44 -23.43
CA ILE A 575 -3.29 -9.74 -24.58
C ILE A 575 -2.84 -11.19 -24.46
N PHE A 576 -3.51 -12.04 -25.23
CA PHE A 576 -3.27 -13.48 -25.27
C PHE A 576 -2.42 -13.86 -26.48
N ARG A 577 -1.73 -15.00 -26.37
CA ARG A 577 -1.15 -15.70 -27.52
C ARG A 577 -2.30 -16.30 -28.33
N ASN A 578 -2.35 -16.00 -29.62
CA ASN A 578 -3.33 -16.64 -30.49
C ASN A 578 -3.03 -18.14 -30.60
N ARG A 579 -4.00 -19.00 -30.27
CA ARG A 579 -3.91 -20.46 -30.27
C ARG A 579 -4.40 -21.10 -31.58
N GLY A 580 -4.93 -20.31 -32.51
CA GLY A 580 -5.34 -20.78 -33.83
C GLY A 580 -6.81 -21.17 -33.96
N ASP A 581 -7.61 -21.02 -32.90
CA ASP A 581 -9.06 -21.27 -32.97
C ASP A 581 -9.73 -20.24 -33.88
N GLU A 582 -10.71 -20.72 -34.66
CA GLU A 582 -11.58 -19.91 -35.51
C GLU A 582 -12.23 -18.83 -34.65
N GLY A 583 -11.70 -17.61 -34.74
CA GLY A 583 -12.37 -16.46 -34.16
C GLY A 583 -13.75 -16.42 -34.77
N VAL A 584 -14.77 -16.74 -33.96
CA VAL A 584 -16.16 -16.46 -34.31
C VAL A 584 -16.12 -15.03 -34.82
N GLN A 585 -16.41 -14.84 -36.11
CA GLN A 585 -16.59 -13.52 -36.69
C GLN A 585 -17.80 -12.94 -35.98
N SER A 586 -17.61 -12.36 -34.81
CA SER A 586 -18.63 -11.55 -34.17
C SER A 586 -18.80 -10.38 -35.12
N GLU A 587 -19.95 -10.30 -35.80
CA GLU A 587 -20.32 -9.07 -36.49
C GLU A 587 -20.10 -7.92 -35.50
N PRO A 588 -19.35 -6.88 -35.88
CA PRO A 588 -19.10 -5.77 -34.98
C PRO A 588 -20.46 -5.24 -34.52
N PRO A 589 -20.70 -5.08 -33.19
CA PRO A 589 -21.92 -4.46 -32.74
C PRO A 589 -22.01 -3.08 -33.40
N PHE A 590 -23.01 -2.90 -34.27
CA PHE A 590 -23.32 -1.64 -34.93
C PHE A 590 -23.92 -0.68 -33.88
N ASP A 591 -23.09 -0.21 -32.96
CA ASP A 591 -23.46 0.80 -31.97
C ASP A 591 -22.94 2.16 -32.44
N PHE A 592 -23.79 2.89 -33.18
CA PHE A 592 -23.49 4.20 -33.75
C PHE A 592 -23.57 5.34 -32.71
N GLU A 593 -23.97 5.07 -31.46
CA GLU A 593 -24.16 6.11 -30.44
C GLU A 593 -22.88 6.91 -30.12
N PHE A 594 -21.71 6.36 -30.45
CA PHE A 594 -20.39 6.97 -30.20
C PHE A 594 -19.57 7.24 -31.47
N GLU A 595 -20.15 7.05 -32.67
CA GLU A 595 -19.48 7.51 -33.88
C GLU A 595 -19.56 9.04 -33.96
N PRO A 596 -18.43 9.75 -34.12
CA PRO A 596 -18.49 11.18 -34.31
C PRO A 596 -19.29 11.44 -35.59
N GLU A 597 -20.39 12.19 -35.46
CA GLU A 597 -21.08 12.71 -36.62
C GLU A 597 -20.03 13.38 -37.52
N PRO A 598 -20.02 13.10 -38.83
CA PRO A 598 -19.08 13.75 -39.72
C PRO A 598 -19.22 15.26 -39.53
N MET A 599 -18.14 15.91 -39.08
CA MET A 599 -18.08 17.36 -39.00
C MET A 599 -18.30 17.90 -40.42
N LEU A 600 -19.54 18.27 -40.72
CA LEU A 600 -19.84 19.12 -41.85
C LEU A 600 -19.15 20.45 -41.53
N LEU A 601 -18.04 20.72 -42.22
CA LEU A 601 -17.42 22.04 -42.26
C LEU A 601 -18.47 23.01 -42.79
N VAL A 602 -19.10 23.76 -41.90
CA VAL A 602 -19.93 24.94 -42.21
C VAL A 602 -19.06 26.18 -42.15
#